data_AF-A0A9D1P789-F1
#
_entry.id   AF-A0A9D1P789-F1
#
_cell.length_a   1.000
_cell.length_b   1.000
_cell.length_c   1.000
_cell.angle_alpha   90.00
_cell.angle_beta   90.00
_cell.angle_gamma   90.00
#
_symmetry.space_group_name_H-M   'P 1'
#
loop_
_entity.id
_entity.type
_entity.pdbx_description
1 polymer ?
#
loop_
_entity_poly.entity_id
_entity_poly.type
_entity_poly.pdbx_seq_one_letter_code
_entity_poly.pdbx_strand_id
1 'polypeptide(L)' 'MKRAQDTGRAWIEIRRDALRQNVVALRTLLPPRCELMPALKANAYGHGALPVARELNCLGVRAFCVATVGEGME' A
#
# COMPACT_ATOMS: atom_id res chain seq x y z
N MET A 1 5.09 -2.53 -24.82
CA MET A 1 3.77 -3.20 -24.72
C MET A 1 3.68 -3.89 -23.36
N LYS A 2 2.83 -3.42 -22.44
CA LYS A 2 2.50 -4.18 -21.22
C LYS A 2 1.53 -5.29 -21.64
N ARG A 3 1.86 -6.56 -21.37
CA ARG A 3 0.89 -7.67 -21.53
C ARG A 3 -0.33 -7.33 -20.68
N ALA A 4 -1.51 -7.23 -21.29
CA ALA A 4 -2.75 -7.22 -20.55
C ALA A 4 -2.81 -8.54 -19.78
N GLN A 5 -2.89 -8.47 -18.45
CA GLN A 5 -3.17 -9.65 -17.66
C GLN A 5 -4.56 -10.15 -18.04
N ASP A 6 -4.75 -11.46 -18.11
CA ASP A 6 -6.07 -12.06 -18.31
C ASP A 6 -6.92 -11.78 -17.06
N THR A 7 -7.58 -10.64 -17.07
CA THR A 7 -8.49 -10.22 -16.02
C THR A 7 -9.86 -10.83 -16.30
N GLY A 8 -10.43 -11.54 -15.33
CA GLY A 8 -11.77 -12.12 -15.46
C GLY A 8 -12.86 -11.08 -15.69
N ARG A 9 -14.13 -11.51 -15.72
CA ARG A 9 -15.32 -10.68 -16.01
C ARG A 9 -15.40 -9.34 -15.25
N ALA A 10 -14.82 -9.24 -14.07
CA ALA A 10 -14.69 -7.99 -13.32
C ALA A 10 -13.31 -7.93 -12.64
N TRP A 11 -12.70 -6.75 -12.63
CA TRP A 11 -11.39 -6.51 -12.03
C TRP A 11 -11.35 -5.14 -11.36
N ILE A 12 -10.32 -4.97 -10.51
CA ILE A 12 -9.98 -3.69 -9.90
C ILE A 12 -8.60 -3.29 -10.40
N GLU A 13 -8.45 -2.03 -10.81
CA GLU A 13 -7.15 -1.46 -11.16
C GLU A 13 -6.66 -0.52 -10.04
N ILE A 14 -5.48 -0.83 -9.49
CA ILE A 14 -4.86 -0.03 -8.44
C ILE A 14 -3.69 0.76 -9.02
N ARG A 15 -3.81 2.09 -8.99
CA ARG A 15 -2.75 2.99 -9.49
C ARG A 15 -1.66 3.19 -8.45
N ARG A 16 -0.49 2.62 -8.70
CA ARG A 16 0.70 2.78 -7.84
C ARG A 16 1.13 4.24 -7.70
N ASP A 17 1.05 5.01 -8.78
CA ASP A 17 1.44 6.44 -8.75
C ASP A 17 0.57 7.25 -7.80
N ALA A 18 -0.72 6.92 -7.67
CA ALA A 18 -1.61 7.55 -6.70
C ALA A 18 -1.19 7.21 -5.26
N LEU A 19 -0.81 5.96 -5.00
CA LEU A 19 -0.26 5.56 -3.69
C LEU A 19 1.02 6.34 -3.36
N ARG A 20 1.93 6.51 -4.33
CA ARG A 20 3.16 7.31 -4.15
C ARG A 20 2.86 8.76 -3.83
N GLN A 21 1.94 9.37 -4.58
CA GLN A 21 1.51 10.75 -4.35
C GLN A 21 0.91 10.92 -2.94
N ASN A 22 0.09 9.98 -2.50
CA ASN A 22 -0.49 10.00 -1.15
C ASN A 22 0.59 9.91 -0.07
N VAL A 23 1.60 9.05 -0.22
CA VAL A 23 2.72 8.94 0.73
C VAL A 23 3.50 10.26 0.81
N VAL A 24 3.79 10.88 -0.33
CA VAL A 24 4.49 12.18 -0.37
C VAL A 24 3.66 13.24 0.34
N ALA A 25 2.38 13.38 -0.01
CA ALA A 25 1.49 14.36 0.59
C ALA A 25 1.32 14.16 2.11
N LEU A 26 1.21 12.92 2.57
CA LEU A 26 1.13 12.65 4.01
C LEU A 26 2.44 13.00 4.72
N ARG A 27 3.60 12.66 4.13
CA ARG A 27 4.91 13.00 4.69
C ARG A 27 5.14 14.51 4.81
N THR A 28 4.62 15.33 3.89
CA THR A 28 4.74 16.81 4.01
C THR A 28 3.97 17.38 5.20
N LEU A 29 3.01 16.63 5.75
CA LEU A 29 2.22 17.04 6.92
C LEU A 29 2.81 16.55 8.25
N LEU A 30 3.81 15.66 8.20
CA LEU A 30 4.38 15.06 9.42
C LEU A 30 5.39 16.01 10.09
N PRO A 31 5.43 16.07 11.43
CA PRO A 31 6.48 16.78 12.15
C PRO A 31 7.88 16.20 11.84
N PRO A 32 8.95 16.98 12.09
CA PRO A 32 10.31 16.46 11.99
C PRO A 32 10.48 15.18 12.82
N ARG A 33 11.13 14.17 12.23
CA ARG A 33 11.39 12.84 12.84
C ARG A 33 10.15 11.97 13.07
N CYS A 34 8.97 12.36 12.59
CA CYS A 34 7.79 11.51 12.59
C CYS A 34 7.78 10.62 11.34
N GLU A 35 7.49 9.33 11.52
CA GLU A 35 7.42 8.34 10.43
C GLU A 35 5.97 7.97 10.12
N LEU A 36 5.74 7.60 8.86
CA LEU A 36 4.44 7.11 8.40
C LEU A 36 4.31 5.62 8.72
N MET A 37 3.21 5.22 9.34
CA MET A 37 2.82 3.82 9.57
C MET A 37 1.45 3.54 8.92
N PRO A 38 1.40 3.16 7.63
CA PRO A 38 0.15 2.93 6.92
C PRO A 38 -0.62 1.72 7.46
N ALA A 39 -1.94 1.85 7.54
CA ALA A 39 -2.81 0.73 7.87
C ALA A 39 -3.10 -0.12 6.62
N LEU A 40 -2.81 -1.43 6.70
CA LEU A 40 -3.02 -2.42 5.65
C LEU A 40 -4.04 -3.50 6.04
N LYS A 41 -4.85 -3.26 7.08
CA LYS A 41 -5.94 -4.15 7.47
C LYS A 41 -6.93 -4.43 6.32
N ALA A 42 -7.63 -5.55 6.41
CA ALA A 42 -8.57 -6.04 5.41
C ALA A 42 -7.96 -6.11 4.01
N ASN A 43 -6.78 -6.74 3.90
CA ASN A 43 -6.04 -6.87 2.64
C ASN A 43 -5.76 -5.52 1.95
N ALA A 44 -5.23 -4.56 2.74
CA ALA A 44 -5.11 -3.14 2.37
C ALA A 44 -6.43 -2.55 1.84
N TYR A 45 -7.50 -2.68 2.63
CA TYR A 45 -8.85 -2.21 2.25
C TYR A 45 -9.30 -2.76 0.89
N GLY A 46 -8.99 -4.03 0.60
CA GLY A 46 -9.30 -4.70 -0.66
C GLY A 46 -8.39 -4.35 -1.85
N HIS A 47 -7.34 -3.56 -1.65
CA HIS A 47 -6.40 -3.18 -2.72
C HIS A 47 -5.27 -4.21 -2.92
N GLY A 48 -5.15 -5.19 -2.02
CA GLY A 48 -4.07 -6.18 -2.01
C GLY A 48 -2.93 -5.75 -1.07
N ALA A 49 -2.85 -6.38 0.11
CA ALA A 49 -1.87 -6.04 1.14
C ALA A 49 -0.43 -6.21 0.65
N LEU A 50 -0.08 -7.38 0.11
CA LEU A 50 1.29 -7.65 -0.36
C LEU A 50 1.80 -6.68 -1.44
N PRO A 51 1.10 -6.44 -2.57
CA PRO A 51 1.58 -5.47 -3.57
C PRO A 51 1.63 -4.04 -3.03
N VAL A 52 0.70 -3.64 -2.17
CA VAL A 52 0.71 -2.31 -1.52
C VAL A 52 1.88 -2.18 -0.54
N ALA A 53 2.10 -3.18 0.33
CA ALA A 53 3.20 -3.21 1.30
C ALA A 53 4.56 -3.13 0.61
N ARG A 54 4.75 -3.89 -0.48
CA ARG A 54 5.99 -3.84 -1.27
C ARG A 54 6.25 -2.46 -1.86
N GLU A 55 5.21 -1.83 -2.44
CA GLU A 55 5.32 -0.49 -3.00
C GLU A 55 5.67 0.54 -1.92
N LEU A 56 4.98 0.49 -0.77
CA LEU A 56 5.25 1.36 0.38
C LEU A 56 6.66 1.14 0.95
N ASN A 57 7.12 -0.11 1.02
CA ASN A 57 8.48 -0.43 1.48
C ASN A 57 9.55 0.16 0.55
N CYS A 58 9.34 0.11 -0.77
CA CYS A 58 10.20 0.79 -1.75
C CYS A 58 10.21 2.32 -1.58
N LEU A 59 9.16 2.91 -1.01
CA LEU A 59 9.09 4.33 -0.66
C LEU A 59 9.72 4.64 0.70
N GLY A 60 10.30 3.65 1.38
CA GLY A 60 10.95 3.79 2.68
C GLY A 60 10.00 3.74 3.88
N VAL A 61 8.77 3.24 3.72
CA VAL A 61 7.92 2.91 4.88
C VAL A 61 8.47 1.64 5.54
N ARG A 62 8.66 1.70 6.86
CA ARG A 62 9.29 0.62 7.63
C ARG A 62 8.37 -0.09 8.63
N ALA A 63 7.19 0.48 8.88
CA ALA A 63 6.20 -0.10 9.79
C ALA A 63 4.80 -0.06 9.15
N PHE A 64 3.96 -1.02 9.52
CA PHE A 64 2.59 -1.17 9.01
C PHE A 64 1.63 -1.51 10.15
N CYS A 65 0.40 -0.99 10.11
CA CYS A 65 -0.68 -1.41 11.01
C CYS A 65 -1.55 -2.47 10.33
N VAL A 66 -1.80 -3.59 10.99
CA VAL A 66 -2.77 -4.60 10.57
C VAL A 66 -3.79 -4.85 11.69
N ALA A 67 -4.91 -5.50 11.38
CA ALA A 67 -5.95 -5.79 12.36
C ALA A 67 -5.73 -7.14 13.08
N THR A 68 -5.04 -8.09 12.45
CA THR A 68 -4.83 -9.43 13.02
C THR A 68 -3.38 -9.91 12.88
N VAL A 69 -2.99 -10.89 13.69
CA VAL A 69 -1.68 -11.56 13.55
C VAL A 69 -1.55 -12.25 12.20
N GLY A 70 -2.64 -12.84 11.68
CA GLY A 70 -2.64 -13.49 10.37
C GLY A 70 -2.25 -12.53 9.24
N GLU A 71 -2.83 -11.33 9.21
CA GLU A 71 -2.43 -10.27 8.28
C GLU A 71 -0.97 -9.81 8.48
N GLY A 72 -0.45 -9.90 9.70
CA GLY A 72 0.95 -9.57 10.01
C GLY A 72 1.96 -10.64 9.60
N MET A 73 1.49 -11.86 9.31
CA MET A 73 2.32 -12.98 8.86
C MET A 73 2.41 -13.11 7.33
N GLU A 74 1.55 -12.41 6.58
CA GLU A 74 1.57 -12.35 5.10
C GLU A 74 2.87 -11.75 4.54
#